data_AF-A0A067E655-F1
#
_entry.id   AF-A0A067E655-F1
#
_cell.length_a   1.000
_cell.length_b   1.000
_cell.length_c   1.000
_cell.angle_alpha   90.00
_cell.angle_beta   90.00
_cell.angle_gamma   90.00
#
_symmetry.space_group_name_H-M   'P 1'
#
loop_
_entity.id
_entity.type
_entity.pdbx_description
1 polymer ?
#
loop_
_entity_poly.entity_id
_entity_poly.type
_entity_poly.pdbx_seq_one_letter_code
_entity_poly.pdbx_strand_id
1 'polypeptide(L)'
;MKAQHERADNCGLRAENDKIRCENIAIREALKNVICPSCGGPPVTEDSYFDEQKLRMENAQLKEELDRVSSIAAKYIGRPISQLPPVQPIHISSLDLTMGTFGGQGISGPSLDLDLLPGSSSTLPNLPYQQIVLSDMDKSLMTDIAANAMEELLRLLQTNEPLWMKSSTDGRDILDLDSYERMFPRANSHLKNPNVRTESSRDSGVVIMNGLALVDMFMDCSKWVELFPTIVSMAKTIEVISSGMMGGHSGSLLLMYEELQVLSPVVPTREFYVLRYCQQIEQGSWAVVNVSYDSPQFSSQCQSHRFPSGCLIQDLPNGYSKVTWVEHLEIEDRTPIHRLYQDLIQSGMAFGADRWLATLQRMCERFACLMVSGTSTRDLGGVIPSPDGKRSMMKLAQRMVSSFCTSISTSNRHRGTTISGLNEVGVRVTLHKSMDPGQPNGVVLNAATTFWLPIPPQNVFNFFKDERTRPQWDVLTNGNAVQEVAHIANGSNPGNCISVLRAINTSQNNMLILQESCIDSSGSLVVYCPVDLPAINIAMSGEDPSYIPLLPSGFTISPDGHLDQGDGASTSSNVHGNMGSRSSGSLISVAFQILVSSLPSAKLNMESVTTVNNLIGTTVQQIKAALNCPSS
;
A
#
# COMPACT_ATOMS: atom_id res chain seq x y z
N MET A 1 37.19 -39.13 30.21
CA MET A 1 36.14 -38.34 30.89
C MET A 1 35.09 -37.77 29.94
N LYS A 2 35.45 -37.06 28.85
CA LYS A 2 34.48 -36.44 27.91
C LYS A 2 33.49 -37.42 27.24
N ALA A 3 33.98 -38.54 26.70
CA ALA A 3 33.13 -39.57 26.08
C ALA A 3 32.20 -40.32 27.05
N GLN A 4 32.49 -40.27 28.35
CA GLN A 4 31.67 -40.89 29.40
C GLN A 4 30.54 -39.93 29.82
N HIS A 5 30.80 -38.63 29.76
CA HIS A 5 29.80 -37.57 29.97
C HIS A 5 28.80 -37.51 28.81
N GLU A 6 29.28 -37.55 27.55
CA GLU A 6 28.41 -37.57 26.37
C GLU A 6 27.49 -38.81 26.32
N ARG A 7 27.95 -39.98 26.80
CA ARG A 7 27.09 -41.15 26.94
C ARG A 7 26.02 -40.98 28.03
N ALA A 8 26.38 -40.36 29.15
CA ALA A 8 25.43 -40.09 30.23
C ALA A 8 24.35 -39.08 29.77
N ASP A 9 24.74 -38.02 29.05
CA ASP A 9 23.83 -37.02 28.51
C ASP A 9 22.92 -37.62 27.44
N ASN A 10 23.44 -38.47 26.54
CA ASN A 10 22.61 -39.14 25.53
C ASN A 10 21.61 -40.12 26.18
N CYS A 11 21.99 -40.80 27.26
CA CYS A 11 21.08 -41.62 28.05
C CYS A 11 20.00 -40.77 28.73
N GLY A 12 20.35 -39.59 29.25
CA GLY A 12 19.41 -38.63 29.83
C GLY A 12 18.39 -38.13 28.81
N LEU A 13 18.86 -37.71 27.63
CA LEU A 13 17.99 -37.24 26.54
C LEU A 13 17.04 -38.33 26.03
N ARG A 14 17.48 -39.59 25.98
CA ARG A 14 16.60 -40.72 25.62
C ARG A 14 15.51 -40.94 26.66
N ALA A 15 15.84 -40.88 27.95
CA ALA A 15 14.86 -41.02 29.02
C ALA A 15 13.83 -39.87 29.01
N GLU A 16 14.27 -38.64 28.72
CA GLU A 16 13.39 -37.48 28.57
C GLU A 16 12.48 -37.60 27.33
N ASN A 17 13.02 -38.10 26.22
CA ASN A 17 12.23 -38.33 25.01
C ASN A 17 11.15 -39.40 25.24
N ASP A 18 11.49 -40.50 25.91
CA ASP A 18 10.52 -41.54 26.29
C ASP A 18 9.45 -41.00 27.25
N LYS A 19 9.84 -40.12 28.19
CA LYS A 19 8.90 -39.45 29.09
C LYS A 19 7.91 -38.56 28.32
N ILE A 20 8.40 -37.71 27.41
CA ILE A 20 7.56 -36.85 26.55
C ILE A 20 6.63 -37.68 25.68
N ARG A 21 7.10 -38.85 25.21
CA ARG A 21 6.29 -39.78 24.43
C ARG A 21 5.16 -40.38 25.25
N CYS A 22 5.43 -40.79 26.49
CA CYS A 22 4.41 -41.26 27.42
C CYS A 22 3.39 -40.16 27.79
N GLU A 23 3.85 -38.93 28.04
CA GLU A 23 2.98 -37.78 28.32
C GLU A 23 2.08 -37.45 27.12
N ASN A 24 2.60 -37.49 25.88
CA ASN A 24 1.80 -37.30 24.67
C ASN A 24 0.72 -38.38 24.49
N ILE A 25 1.03 -39.63 24.82
CA ILE A 25 0.05 -40.72 24.79
C ILE A 25 -1.04 -40.46 25.82
N ALA A 26 -0.67 -40.10 27.05
CA ALA A 26 -1.62 -39.79 28.12
C ALA A 26 -2.52 -38.58 27.80
N ILE A 27 -1.98 -37.51 27.19
CA ILE A 27 -2.74 -36.34 26.75
C ILE A 27 -3.73 -36.71 25.65
N ARG A 28 -3.31 -37.51 24.66
CA ARG A 28 -4.20 -37.99 23.59
C ARG A 28 -5.34 -38.84 24.14
N GLU A 29 -5.06 -39.67 25.14
CA GLU A 29 -6.07 -40.51 25.79
C GLU A 29 -7.00 -39.71 26.71
N ALA A 30 -6.50 -38.67 27.36
CA ALA A 30 -7.33 -37.72 28.09
C ALA A 30 -8.27 -36.95 27.16
N LEU A 31 -7.78 -36.48 26.00
CA LEU A 31 -8.57 -35.76 25.00
C LEU A 31 -9.71 -36.60 24.41
N LYS A 32 -9.56 -37.94 24.32
CA LYS A 32 -10.65 -38.85 23.91
C LYS A 32 -11.83 -38.86 24.90
N ASN A 33 -11.63 -38.43 26.14
CA ASN A 33 -12.64 -38.47 27.20
C ASN A 33 -13.16 -37.08 27.62
N VAL A 34 -12.68 -35.99 27.00
CA VAL A 34 -13.12 -34.63 27.29
C VAL A 34 -14.43 -34.33 26.55
N ILE A 35 -15.48 -34.00 27.31
CA ILE A 35 -16.79 -33.56 26.80
C ILE A 35 -16.92 -32.05 27.05
N CYS A 36 -17.30 -31.29 26.02
CA CYS A 36 -17.48 -29.85 26.13
C CYS A 36 -18.72 -29.51 26.99
N PRO A 37 -18.58 -28.76 28.11
CA PRO A 37 -19.70 -28.43 29.00
C PRO A 37 -20.72 -27.46 28.39
N SER A 38 -20.41 -26.80 27.26
CA SER A 38 -21.34 -25.87 26.58
C SER A 38 -22.19 -26.51 25.48
N CYS A 39 -21.83 -27.70 24.95
CA CYS A 39 -22.60 -28.31 23.85
C CYS A 39 -22.78 -29.84 23.93
N GLY A 40 -22.15 -30.55 24.86
CA GLY A 40 -22.41 -31.98 25.11
C GLY A 40 -22.14 -32.95 23.94
N GLY A 41 -21.47 -32.49 22.88
CA GLY A 41 -21.19 -33.31 21.69
C GLY A 41 -20.07 -34.35 21.92
N PRO A 42 -20.11 -35.51 21.22
CA PRO A 42 -19.11 -36.56 21.37
C PRO A 42 -17.74 -36.13 20.79
N PRO A 43 -16.64 -36.75 21.25
CA PRO A 43 -15.29 -36.43 20.75
C PRO A 43 -15.16 -36.78 19.26
N VAL A 44 -14.43 -35.94 18.53
CA VAL A 44 -14.16 -36.04 17.08
C VAL A 44 -13.70 -37.46 16.72
N THR A 45 -14.48 -38.14 15.87
CA THR A 45 -14.24 -39.50 15.40
C THR A 45 -12.99 -39.62 14.52
N GLU A 46 -12.37 -40.81 14.55
CA GLU A 46 -11.13 -41.24 13.90
C GLU A 46 -11.13 -41.22 12.34
N ASP A 47 -11.82 -40.28 11.68
CA ASP A 47 -11.86 -40.20 10.21
C ASP A 47 -10.63 -39.49 9.60
N SER A 48 -9.88 -38.72 10.40
CA SER A 48 -8.69 -37.98 9.92
C SER A 48 -7.54 -38.90 9.44
N TYR A 49 -7.44 -40.14 9.93
CA TYR A 49 -6.36 -41.05 9.54
C TYR A 49 -6.58 -41.67 8.15
N PHE A 50 -7.84 -41.97 7.80
CA PHE A 50 -8.19 -42.52 6.50
C PHE A 50 -8.11 -41.46 5.39
N ASP A 51 -8.47 -40.21 5.68
CA ASP A 51 -8.32 -39.10 4.74
C ASP A 51 -6.86 -38.77 4.45
N GLU A 52 -5.99 -38.82 5.47
CA GLU A 52 -4.54 -38.60 5.29
C GLU A 52 -3.91 -39.72 4.43
N GLN A 53 -4.31 -40.97 4.63
CA GLN A 53 -3.81 -42.10 3.85
C GLN A 53 -4.33 -42.09 2.41
N LYS A 54 -5.58 -41.66 2.20
CA LYS A 54 -6.15 -41.45 0.86
C LYS A 54 -5.44 -40.33 0.11
N LEU A 55 -5.19 -39.18 0.76
CA LEU A 55 -4.46 -38.05 0.18
C LEU A 55 -3.00 -38.39 -0.16
N ARG A 56 -2.36 -39.28 0.62
CA ARG A 56 -1.01 -39.79 0.29
C ARG A 56 -1.01 -40.69 -0.95
N MET A 57 -2.02 -41.55 -1.11
CA MET A 57 -2.14 -42.39 -2.31
C MET A 57 -2.45 -41.56 -3.56
N GLU A 58 -3.35 -40.59 -3.47
CA GLU A 58 -3.65 -39.67 -4.57
C GLU A 58 -2.42 -38.83 -4.96
N ASN A 59 -1.67 -38.30 -3.99
CA ASN A 59 -0.42 -37.59 -4.28
C ASN A 59 0.65 -38.47 -4.94
N ALA A 60 0.74 -39.75 -4.57
CA ALA A 60 1.67 -40.67 -5.21
C ALA A 60 1.28 -40.93 -6.67
N GLN A 61 -0.01 -41.14 -6.95
CA GLN A 61 -0.52 -41.30 -8.31
C GLN A 61 -0.34 -40.03 -9.16
N LEU A 62 -0.63 -38.85 -8.61
CA LEU A 62 -0.43 -37.59 -9.32
C LEU A 62 1.03 -37.32 -9.64
N LYS A 63 1.97 -37.72 -8.76
CA LYS A 63 3.41 -37.66 -9.04
C LYS A 63 3.81 -38.61 -10.17
N GLU A 64 3.27 -39.82 -10.21
CA GLU A 64 3.55 -40.77 -11.27
C GLU A 64 3.03 -40.28 -12.64
N GLU A 65 1.82 -39.70 -12.70
CA GLU A 65 1.31 -39.08 -13.92
C GLU A 65 2.11 -37.83 -14.31
N LEU A 66 2.56 -37.02 -13.35
CA LEU A 66 3.41 -35.87 -13.64
C LEU A 66 4.77 -36.30 -14.23
N ASP A 67 5.39 -37.35 -13.70
CA ASP A 67 6.63 -37.91 -14.23
C ASP A 67 6.41 -38.53 -15.62
N ARG A 68 5.28 -39.20 -15.83
CA ARG A 68 4.90 -39.77 -17.13
C ARG A 68 4.72 -38.68 -18.18
N VAL A 69 3.96 -37.64 -17.88
CA VAL A 69 3.73 -36.48 -18.77
C VAL A 69 5.02 -35.70 -19.01
N SER A 70 5.85 -35.52 -17.98
CA SER A 70 7.17 -34.89 -18.11
C SER A 70 8.12 -35.69 -19.00
N SER A 71 8.09 -37.03 -18.92
CA SER A 71 8.88 -37.91 -19.80
C SER A 71 8.43 -37.85 -21.26
N ILE A 72 7.11 -37.66 -21.49
CA ILE A 72 6.54 -37.46 -22.81
C ILE A 72 6.99 -36.09 -23.32
N ALA A 73 6.76 -35.01 -22.56
CA ALA A 73 7.17 -33.65 -22.93
C ALA A 73 8.67 -33.55 -23.25
N ALA A 74 9.54 -34.19 -22.46
CA ALA A 74 10.98 -34.23 -22.71
C ALA A 74 11.36 -34.91 -24.04
N LYS A 75 10.54 -35.83 -24.57
CA LYS A 75 10.75 -36.45 -25.89
C LYS A 75 10.35 -35.55 -27.06
N TYR A 76 9.57 -34.49 -26.82
CA TYR A 76 9.05 -33.59 -27.87
C TYR A 76 9.66 -32.18 -27.84
N ILE A 77 10.47 -31.84 -26.84
CA ILE A 77 11.19 -30.55 -26.79
C ILE A 77 12.39 -30.61 -27.77
N GLY A 78 12.33 -29.80 -28.83
CA GLY A 78 13.48 -29.51 -29.71
C GLY A 78 13.54 -30.23 -31.06
N ARG A 79 12.48 -30.93 -31.52
CA ARG A 79 12.46 -31.55 -32.87
C ARG A 79 11.36 -30.95 -33.78
N PRO A 80 11.63 -30.67 -35.06
CA PRO A 80 10.63 -30.18 -36.01
C PRO A 80 9.56 -31.26 -36.32
N ILE A 81 8.31 -30.81 -36.50
CA ILE A 81 7.07 -31.61 -36.53
C ILE A 81 7.01 -32.67 -37.66
N SER A 82 7.88 -32.58 -38.67
CA SER A 82 7.82 -33.40 -39.90
C SER A 82 8.39 -34.82 -39.81
N GLN A 83 8.81 -35.32 -38.64
CA GLN A 83 9.44 -36.65 -38.49
C GLN A 83 8.84 -37.55 -37.39
N LEU A 84 7.59 -37.34 -36.97
CA LEU A 84 6.98 -38.13 -35.90
C LEU A 84 5.98 -39.19 -36.43
N PRO A 85 6.01 -40.45 -35.96
CA PRO A 85 5.02 -41.47 -36.30
C PRO A 85 3.66 -41.20 -35.62
N PRO A 86 2.54 -41.69 -36.17
CA PRO A 86 1.20 -41.37 -35.68
C PRO A 86 0.94 -41.96 -34.28
N VAL A 87 0.45 -41.11 -33.37
CA VAL A 87 0.10 -41.47 -31.98
C VAL A 87 -1.30 -42.10 -31.96
N GLN A 88 -1.45 -43.25 -31.29
CA GLN A 88 -2.76 -43.88 -31.06
C GLN A 88 -3.57 -43.13 -29.98
N PRO A 89 -4.91 -43.06 -30.09
CA PRO A 89 -5.75 -42.36 -29.12
C PRO A 89 -5.76 -43.08 -27.76
N ILE A 90 -5.51 -42.33 -26.69
CA ILE A 90 -5.62 -42.82 -25.31
C ILE A 90 -7.09 -42.73 -24.87
N HIS A 91 -7.64 -43.86 -24.44
CA HIS A 91 -8.96 -43.93 -23.80
C HIS A 91 -8.90 -43.26 -22.41
N ILE A 92 -9.68 -42.20 -22.21
CA ILE A 92 -9.93 -41.60 -20.90
C ILE A 92 -11.23 -42.20 -20.39
N SER A 93 -11.19 -42.98 -19.31
CA SER A 93 -12.38 -43.48 -18.64
C SER A 93 -13.00 -42.37 -17.79
N SER A 94 -14.26 -42.00 -18.08
CA SER A 94 -15.05 -41.08 -17.26
C SER A 94 -15.56 -41.78 -16.01
N LEU A 95 -15.35 -41.16 -14.84
CA LEU A 95 -16.04 -41.53 -13.61
C LEU A 95 -17.34 -40.71 -13.52
N ASP A 96 -18.47 -41.39 -13.68
CA ASP A 96 -19.82 -40.88 -13.49
C ASP A 96 -20.11 -40.60 -12.01
N LEU A 97 -20.56 -39.39 -11.70
CA LEU A 97 -21.27 -39.06 -10.45
C LEU A 97 -22.60 -38.40 -10.81
N THR A 98 -23.58 -39.25 -11.09
CA THR A 98 -24.97 -38.88 -11.29
C THR A 98 -25.64 -38.69 -9.93
N MET A 99 -26.17 -37.50 -9.64
CA MET A 99 -27.20 -37.35 -8.61
C MET A 99 -28.26 -36.31 -8.97
N GLY A 100 -29.46 -36.82 -9.27
CA GLY A 100 -30.75 -36.23 -8.91
C GLY A 100 -31.22 -34.95 -9.62
N THR A 101 -31.79 -35.08 -10.82
CA THR A 101 -32.69 -34.07 -11.42
C THR A 101 -34.14 -34.35 -11.03
N PHE A 102 -34.84 -33.36 -10.48
CA PHE A 102 -36.30 -33.21 -10.63
C PHE A 102 -36.60 -31.94 -11.43
N GLY A 103 -37.49 -32.09 -12.42
CA GLY A 103 -37.61 -31.22 -13.58
C GLY A 103 -38.55 -30.02 -13.48
N GLY A 104 -38.63 -29.32 -14.62
CA GLY A 104 -39.58 -28.23 -14.89
C GLY A 104 -39.21 -27.48 -16.17
N GLN A 105 -39.77 -27.90 -17.30
CA GLN A 105 -39.64 -27.23 -18.60
C GLN A 105 -40.42 -25.91 -18.68
N GLY A 106 -39.89 -24.96 -19.45
CA GLY A 106 -40.68 -24.14 -20.37
C GLY A 106 -40.74 -22.64 -20.07
N ILE A 107 -40.08 -21.82 -20.91
CA ILE A 107 -40.70 -21.00 -21.98
C ILE A 107 -39.71 -19.93 -22.44
N SER A 108 -39.57 -19.88 -23.76
CA SER A 108 -38.72 -19.01 -24.57
C SER A 108 -39.19 -17.55 -24.59
N GLY A 109 -38.24 -16.61 -24.60
CA GLY A 109 -38.43 -15.20 -24.97
C GLY A 109 -37.08 -14.58 -25.39
N PRO A 110 -37.01 -13.75 -26.45
CA PRO A 110 -35.77 -13.50 -27.17
C PRO A 110 -34.91 -12.44 -26.49
N SER A 111 -33.71 -12.82 -26.09
CA SER A 111 -32.61 -11.89 -25.75
C SER A 111 -31.82 -11.63 -27.02
N LEU A 112 -31.67 -10.36 -27.36
CA LEU A 112 -30.91 -9.90 -28.52
C LEU A 112 -29.45 -10.38 -28.44
N ASP A 113 -29.08 -11.08 -29.49
CA ASP A 113 -27.75 -11.60 -29.81
C ASP A 113 -26.87 -10.44 -30.27
N LEU A 114 -25.72 -10.26 -29.60
CA LEU A 114 -24.66 -9.36 -30.04
C LEU A 114 -23.30 -10.07 -29.88
N ASP A 115 -23.20 -11.29 -30.38
CA ASP A 115 -21.92 -11.97 -30.61
C ASP A 115 -21.44 -11.72 -32.04
N LEU A 116 -20.81 -10.56 -32.27
CA LEU A 116 -19.90 -10.39 -33.41
C LEU A 116 -18.79 -9.39 -33.06
N LEU A 117 -17.77 -9.81 -32.30
CA LEU A 117 -16.35 -9.46 -32.50
C LEU A 117 -15.44 -10.49 -31.77
N PRO A 118 -14.21 -10.73 -32.25
CA PRO A 118 -13.58 -12.04 -32.23
C PRO A 118 -12.63 -12.27 -31.05
N GLY A 119 -12.61 -13.51 -30.55
CA GLY A 119 -11.42 -14.06 -29.87
C GLY A 119 -11.53 -14.35 -28.38
N SER A 120 -12.66 -14.84 -27.87
CA SER A 120 -12.73 -15.45 -26.54
C SER A 120 -12.13 -16.86 -26.56
N SER A 121 -10.81 -16.95 -26.66
CA SER A 121 -10.09 -18.14 -26.19
C SER A 121 -9.83 -17.98 -24.71
N SER A 122 -10.34 -18.92 -23.91
CA SER A 122 -10.03 -19.09 -22.50
C SER A 122 -8.52 -19.29 -22.32
N THR A 123 -7.77 -18.20 -22.32
CA THR A 123 -6.40 -18.15 -21.86
C THR A 123 -6.43 -17.75 -20.40
N LEU A 124 -5.82 -18.59 -19.56
CA LEU A 124 -5.45 -18.24 -18.20
C LEU A 124 -4.82 -16.83 -18.19
N PRO A 125 -5.12 -15.98 -17.19
CA PRO A 125 -4.60 -14.63 -17.17
C PRO A 125 -3.07 -14.66 -17.11
N ASN A 126 -2.42 -14.03 -18.09
CA ASN A 126 -1.03 -13.59 -17.97
C ASN A 126 -0.96 -12.61 -16.79
N LEU A 127 -0.64 -13.12 -15.60
CA LEU A 127 0.00 -12.31 -14.56
C LEU A 127 1.29 -11.71 -15.15
N PRO A 128 1.74 -10.51 -14.72
CA PRO A 128 3.09 -10.04 -15.04
C PRO A 128 4.21 -10.89 -14.39
N TYR A 129 3.85 -12.00 -13.74
CA TYR A 129 4.73 -12.86 -12.98
C TYR A 129 5.09 -14.09 -13.81
N GLN A 130 5.99 -13.92 -14.78
CA GLN A 130 6.81 -15.04 -15.21
C GLN A 130 7.76 -15.39 -14.06
N GLN A 131 7.86 -16.67 -13.73
CA GLN A 131 8.81 -17.15 -12.74
C GLN A 131 10.22 -16.86 -13.28
N ILE A 132 10.89 -15.89 -12.67
CA ILE A 132 12.23 -15.46 -13.10
C ILE A 132 13.19 -16.59 -12.75
N VAL A 133 13.86 -17.13 -13.77
CA VAL A 133 14.99 -18.03 -13.57
C VAL A 133 16.24 -17.18 -13.66
N LEU A 134 16.74 -16.69 -12.51
CA LEU A 134 18.02 -15.99 -12.45
C LEU A 134 19.18 -16.98 -12.45
N SER A 135 20.17 -16.75 -13.30
CA SER A 135 21.44 -17.48 -13.25
C SER A 135 22.35 -16.92 -12.16
N ASP A 136 23.35 -17.69 -11.74
CA ASP A 136 24.36 -17.21 -10.78
C ASP A 136 25.14 -16.00 -11.34
N MET A 137 25.30 -15.92 -12.67
CA MET A 137 25.92 -14.77 -13.33
C MET A 137 25.06 -13.51 -13.21
N ASP A 138 23.73 -13.64 -13.32
CA ASP A 138 22.82 -12.52 -13.11
C ASP A 138 22.89 -12.00 -11.67
N LYS A 139 22.97 -12.91 -10.70
CA LYS A 139 23.12 -12.56 -9.27
C LYS A 139 24.45 -11.85 -8.99
N SER A 140 25.54 -12.29 -9.62
CA SER A 140 26.83 -11.60 -9.53
C SER A 140 26.75 -10.19 -10.10
N LEU A 141 26.17 -10.03 -11.29
CA LEU A 141 25.97 -8.72 -11.92
C LEU A 141 25.11 -7.79 -11.05
N MET A 142 24.00 -8.29 -10.50
CA MET A 142 23.15 -7.53 -9.59
C MET A 142 23.92 -7.07 -8.35
N THR A 143 24.81 -7.92 -7.83
CA THR A 143 25.65 -7.57 -6.68
C THR A 143 26.62 -6.44 -7.03
N ASP A 144 27.25 -6.50 -8.19
CA ASP A 144 28.16 -5.43 -8.66
C ASP A 144 27.42 -4.12 -8.90
N ILE A 145 26.23 -4.16 -9.52
CA ILE A 145 25.36 -2.98 -9.71
C ILE A 145 24.98 -2.36 -8.35
N ALA A 146 24.55 -3.18 -7.40
CA ALA A 146 24.15 -2.72 -6.08
C ALA A 146 25.32 -2.11 -5.29
N ALA A 147 26.51 -2.71 -5.37
CA ALA A 147 27.72 -2.18 -4.72
C ALA A 147 28.13 -0.82 -5.29
N ASN A 148 28.11 -0.67 -6.62
CA ASN A 148 28.39 0.62 -7.27
C ASN A 148 27.34 1.68 -6.92
N ALA A 149 26.05 1.29 -6.90
CA ALA A 149 24.97 2.17 -6.50
C ALA A 149 25.11 2.64 -5.05
N MET A 150 25.57 1.77 -4.14
CA MET A 150 25.85 2.15 -2.75
C MET A 150 26.95 3.21 -2.65
N GLU A 151 28.07 3.04 -3.37
CA GLU A 151 29.14 4.04 -3.38
C GLU A 151 28.66 5.37 -3.95
N GLU A 152 27.90 5.35 -5.04
CA GLU A 152 27.30 6.53 -5.66
C GLU A 152 26.35 7.25 -4.69
N LEU A 153 25.43 6.52 -4.05
CA LEU A 153 24.51 7.07 -3.05
C LEU A 153 25.26 7.74 -1.90
N LEU A 154 26.29 7.09 -1.33
CA LEU A 154 27.07 7.66 -0.24
C LEU A 154 27.75 8.97 -0.64
N ARG A 155 28.29 9.06 -1.86
CA ARG A 155 28.86 10.31 -2.39
C ARG A 155 27.81 11.40 -2.58
N LEU A 156 26.62 11.06 -3.08
CA LEU A 156 25.49 11.98 -3.21
C LEU A 156 25.03 12.52 -1.85
N LEU A 157 25.04 11.68 -0.82
CA LEU A 157 24.62 12.06 0.53
C LEU A 157 25.66 12.94 1.25
N GLN A 158 26.95 12.73 1.01
CA GLN A 158 28.04 13.38 1.74
C GLN A 158 28.59 14.65 1.07
N THR A 159 28.43 14.78 -0.25
CA THR A 159 28.94 15.92 -1.01
C THR A 159 27.87 17.01 -1.08
N ASN A 160 28.22 18.27 -0.85
CA ASN A 160 27.32 19.41 -1.09
C ASN A 160 27.62 20.02 -2.46
N GLU A 161 28.06 21.27 -2.52
CA GLU A 161 28.58 21.85 -3.76
C GLU A 161 29.86 21.09 -4.20
N PRO A 162 30.05 20.81 -5.51
CA PRO A 162 29.24 21.29 -6.63
C PRO A 162 28.04 20.39 -7.01
N LEU A 163 27.84 19.24 -6.35
CA LEU A 163 26.76 18.30 -6.72
C LEU A 163 25.38 18.86 -6.42
N TRP A 164 25.19 19.45 -5.25
CA TRP A 164 23.90 19.98 -4.82
C TRP A 164 23.94 21.49 -4.77
N MET A 165 23.04 22.11 -5.52
CA MET A 165 22.82 23.55 -5.54
C MET A 165 21.53 23.86 -4.81
N LYS A 166 21.50 25.02 -4.14
CA LYS A 166 20.26 25.53 -3.55
C LYS A 166 19.42 26.19 -4.63
N SER A 167 18.19 25.72 -4.78
CA SER A 167 17.19 26.35 -5.63
C SER A 167 17.00 27.81 -5.24
N SER A 168 17.01 28.70 -6.22
CA SER A 168 16.78 30.13 -5.99
C SER A 168 15.33 30.44 -5.59
N THR A 169 14.39 29.53 -5.87
CA THR A 169 12.96 29.75 -5.62
C THR A 169 12.52 29.31 -4.24
N ASP A 170 13.07 28.21 -3.71
CA ASP A 170 12.60 27.58 -2.46
C ASP A 170 13.73 27.09 -1.53
N GLY A 171 15.00 27.26 -1.91
CA GLY A 171 16.14 26.83 -1.11
C GLY A 171 16.29 25.30 -0.97
N ARG A 172 15.55 24.50 -1.75
CA ARG A 172 15.70 23.04 -1.77
C ARG A 172 16.96 22.63 -2.53
N ASP A 173 17.49 21.45 -2.21
CA ASP A 173 18.65 20.89 -2.89
C ASP A 173 18.24 20.34 -4.26
N ILE A 174 18.84 20.88 -5.32
CA ILE A 174 18.71 20.44 -6.70
C ILE A 174 20.07 19.88 -7.15
N LEU A 175 20.05 18.71 -7.79
CA LEU A 175 21.27 18.09 -8.32
C LEU A 175 21.75 18.86 -9.57
N ASP A 176 23.01 19.28 -9.57
CA ASP A 176 23.69 19.78 -10.76
C ASP A 176 24.05 18.60 -11.67
N LEU A 177 23.25 18.41 -12.73
CA LEU A 177 23.41 17.27 -13.65
C LEU A 177 24.79 17.25 -14.31
N ASP A 178 25.35 18.41 -14.65
CA ASP A 178 26.68 18.48 -15.30
C ASP A 178 27.80 18.01 -14.35
N SER A 179 27.75 18.41 -13.07
CA SER A 179 28.72 17.96 -12.07
C SER A 179 28.51 16.49 -11.70
N TYR A 180 27.27 16.04 -11.66
CA TYR A 180 26.93 14.64 -11.45
C TYR A 180 27.46 13.75 -12.60
N GLU A 181 27.20 14.10 -13.87
CA GLU A 181 27.68 13.34 -15.03
C GLU A 181 29.22 13.31 -15.12
N ARG A 182 29.89 14.39 -14.69
CA ARG A 182 31.36 14.43 -14.58
C ARG A 182 31.89 13.48 -13.50
N MET A 183 31.18 13.31 -12.40
CA MET A 183 31.58 12.45 -11.29
C MET A 183 31.23 10.97 -11.53
N PHE A 184 30.13 10.71 -12.22
CA PHE A 184 29.59 9.38 -12.52
C PHE A 184 29.34 9.21 -14.02
N PRO A 185 30.39 9.14 -14.85
CA PRO A 185 30.25 9.03 -16.30
C PRO A 185 29.61 7.70 -16.69
N ARG A 186 28.59 7.75 -17.54
CA ARG A 186 27.84 6.58 -18.04
C ARG A 186 28.03 6.41 -19.53
N ALA A 187 28.14 5.16 -20.00
CA ALA A 187 28.46 4.84 -21.39
C ALA A 187 27.41 5.34 -22.43
N ASN A 188 26.17 5.64 -22.01
CA ASN A 188 25.04 5.97 -22.89
C ASN A 188 24.41 7.37 -22.65
N SER A 189 25.09 8.30 -21.97
CA SER A 189 24.51 9.63 -21.62
C SER A 189 24.21 10.56 -22.80
N HIS A 190 24.60 10.20 -24.03
CA HIS A 190 24.54 11.10 -25.18
C HIS A 190 23.26 11.04 -26.03
N LEU A 191 22.33 10.11 -25.76
CA LEU A 191 21.04 10.05 -26.45
C LEU A 191 19.96 10.76 -25.62
N LYS A 192 19.93 12.10 -25.68
CA LYS A 192 18.88 12.91 -25.04
C LYS A 192 17.56 12.71 -25.78
N ASN A 193 16.76 11.74 -25.36
CA ASN A 193 15.36 11.64 -25.76
C ASN A 193 14.63 12.88 -25.19
N PRO A 194 14.01 13.74 -26.01
CA PRO A 194 13.36 14.96 -25.53
C PRO A 194 12.19 14.69 -24.58
N ASN A 195 11.67 13.45 -24.55
CA ASN A 195 10.58 13.05 -23.66
C ASN A 195 11.08 12.55 -22.30
N VAL A 196 12.38 12.60 -22.03
CA VAL A 196 12.95 12.12 -20.77
C VAL A 196 13.24 13.30 -19.84
N ARG A 197 12.69 13.22 -18.63
CA ARG A 197 12.93 14.18 -17.54
C ARG A 197 13.69 13.51 -16.41
N THR A 198 14.71 14.19 -15.89
CA THR A 198 15.36 13.82 -14.64
C THR A 198 14.71 14.56 -13.47
N GLU A 199 14.37 13.82 -12.42
CA GLU A 199 13.88 14.35 -11.16
C GLU A 199 14.88 13.98 -10.06
N SER A 200 15.35 14.97 -9.30
CA SER A 200 16.30 14.73 -8.22
C SER A 200 16.01 15.63 -7.03
N SER A 201 16.21 15.10 -5.83
CA SER A 201 16.05 15.86 -4.60
C SER A 201 16.81 15.20 -3.46
N ARG A 202 17.24 16.01 -2.49
CA ARG A 202 17.83 15.57 -1.24
C ARG A 202 17.26 16.35 -0.08
N ASP A 203 16.99 15.66 1.02
CA ASP A 203 16.55 16.30 2.25
C ASP A 203 17.00 15.51 3.50
N SER A 204 16.89 16.12 4.67
CA SER A 204 17.31 15.52 5.95
C SER A 204 16.35 15.84 7.09
N GLY A 205 15.97 14.82 7.85
CA GLY A 205 15.07 14.94 8.99
C GLY A 205 15.50 14.08 10.18
N VAL A 206 14.99 14.38 11.36
CA VAL A 206 15.12 13.55 12.56
C VAL A 206 13.80 12.84 12.81
N VAL A 207 13.86 11.55 13.15
CA VAL A 207 12.69 10.70 13.43
C VAL A 207 12.82 10.02 14.80
N ILE A 208 11.69 9.80 15.46
CA ILE A 208 11.61 9.17 16.80
C ILE A 208 11.61 7.64 16.69
N MET A 209 12.66 7.09 16.09
CA MET A 209 12.86 5.65 15.96
C MET A 209 14.35 5.36 15.78
N ASN A 210 14.82 4.24 16.33
CA ASN A 210 16.20 3.81 16.16
C ASN A 210 16.45 3.24 14.75
N GLY A 211 17.69 3.29 14.30
CA GLY A 211 18.07 3.00 12.92
C GLY A 211 17.87 1.54 12.56
N LEU A 212 18.11 0.61 13.49
CA LEU A 212 17.88 -0.81 13.25
C LEU A 212 16.38 -1.09 12.99
N ALA A 213 15.48 -0.54 13.81
CA ALA A 213 14.04 -0.69 13.62
C ALA A 213 13.56 -0.08 12.28
N LEU A 214 14.14 1.04 11.85
CA LEU A 214 13.88 1.62 10.53
C LEU A 214 14.33 0.67 9.41
N VAL A 215 15.55 0.14 9.50
CA VAL A 215 16.08 -0.82 8.52
C VAL A 215 15.21 -2.07 8.45
N ASP A 216 14.81 -2.64 9.59
CA ASP A 216 13.93 -3.81 9.65
C ASP A 216 12.59 -3.56 8.94
N MET A 217 12.04 -2.35 9.04
CA MET A 217 10.81 -1.97 8.32
C MET A 217 11.06 -1.71 6.84
N PHE A 218 12.21 -1.14 6.47
CA PHE A 218 12.54 -0.84 5.08
C PHE A 218 12.82 -2.11 4.27
N MET A 219 13.38 -3.14 4.91
CA MET A 219 13.70 -4.40 4.23
C MET A 219 12.51 -5.37 4.14
N ASP A 220 11.42 -5.12 4.87
CA ASP A 220 10.19 -5.89 4.80
C ASP A 220 9.16 -5.20 3.89
N CYS A 221 8.75 -5.86 2.81
CA CYS A 221 7.87 -5.24 1.81
C CYS A 221 6.47 -4.87 2.37
N SER A 222 5.97 -5.62 3.35
CA SER A 222 4.65 -5.35 3.95
C SER A 222 4.74 -4.14 4.88
N LYS A 223 5.78 -4.08 5.71
CA LYS A 223 6.04 -2.93 6.60
C LYS A 223 6.39 -1.68 5.80
N TRP A 224 7.08 -1.81 4.67
CA TRP A 224 7.38 -0.70 3.77
C TRP A 224 6.11 -0.02 3.25
N VAL A 225 5.13 -0.81 2.77
CA VAL A 225 3.83 -0.29 2.33
C VAL A 225 3.03 0.29 3.50
N GLU A 226 3.09 -0.36 4.67
CA GLU A 226 2.44 0.12 5.88
C GLU A 226 2.99 1.47 6.36
N LEU A 227 4.30 1.68 6.19
CA LEU A 227 5.01 2.89 6.58
C LEU A 227 4.79 4.04 5.60
N PHE A 228 4.57 3.75 4.32
CA PHE A 228 4.41 4.76 3.27
C PHE A 228 3.13 4.58 2.45
N PRO A 229 1.94 4.46 3.05
CA PRO A 229 0.71 4.15 2.31
C PRO A 229 0.31 5.26 1.33
N THR A 230 0.76 6.48 1.58
CA THR A 230 0.49 7.65 0.72
C THR A 230 1.44 7.74 -0.48
N ILE A 231 2.58 7.04 -0.46
CA ILE A 231 3.64 7.11 -1.48
C ILE A 231 3.78 5.77 -2.22
N VAL A 232 3.68 4.64 -1.52
CA VAL A 232 3.86 3.29 -2.06
C VAL A 232 2.50 2.62 -2.15
N SER A 233 2.01 2.38 -3.37
CA SER A 233 0.76 1.63 -3.60
C SER A 233 0.98 0.12 -3.53
N MET A 234 2.16 -0.34 -3.94
CA MET A 234 2.52 -1.76 -3.95
C MET A 234 4.03 -1.95 -3.77
N ALA A 235 4.41 -2.97 -3.03
CA ALA A 235 5.78 -3.47 -2.99
C ALA A 235 5.76 -4.99 -2.89
N LYS A 236 6.71 -5.65 -3.56
CA LYS A 236 6.87 -7.10 -3.51
C LYS A 236 8.32 -7.49 -3.68
N THR A 237 8.82 -8.30 -2.76
CA THR A 237 10.10 -8.99 -2.95
C THR A 237 9.92 -10.08 -4.01
N ILE A 238 10.66 -9.95 -5.10
CA ILE A 238 10.68 -10.93 -6.19
C ILE A 238 11.67 -12.04 -5.85
N GLU A 239 12.88 -11.66 -5.46
CA GLU A 239 13.94 -12.61 -5.10
C GLU A 239 14.87 -12.02 -4.03
N VAL A 240 15.37 -12.89 -3.14
CA VAL A 240 16.44 -12.58 -2.20
C VAL A 240 17.77 -12.98 -2.84
N ILE A 241 18.57 -11.99 -3.25
CA ILE A 241 19.87 -12.23 -3.90
C ILE A 241 20.94 -12.53 -2.86
N SER A 242 20.94 -11.78 -1.75
CA SER A 242 21.79 -12.01 -0.57
C SER A 242 20.99 -11.78 0.71
N SER A 243 21.09 -12.69 1.68
CA SER A 243 20.36 -12.59 2.94
C SER A 243 21.05 -11.75 4.02
N GLY A 244 22.24 -11.20 3.74
CA GLY A 244 23.03 -10.44 4.73
C GLY A 244 23.74 -11.32 5.76
N MET A 245 24.53 -10.70 6.64
CA MET A 245 25.35 -11.40 7.63
C MET A 245 24.56 -11.77 8.90
N MET A 246 24.71 -13.02 9.37
CA MET A 246 24.39 -13.51 10.73
C MET A 246 23.20 -12.81 11.44
N GLY A 247 22.01 -12.87 10.85
CA GLY A 247 20.77 -12.39 11.49
C GLY A 247 20.55 -10.87 11.48
N GLY A 248 21.38 -10.10 10.77
CA GLY A 248 21.18 -8.67 10.52
C GLY A 248 21.01 -8.34 9.03
N HIS A 249 20.64 -7.10 8.74
CA HIS A 249 20.38 -6.62 7.36
C HIS A 249 21.63 -6.14 6.60
N SER A 250 22.81 -6.17 7.22
CA SER A 250 24.04 -5.71 6.57
C SER A 250 24.46 -6.70 5.49
N GLY A 251 24.61 -6.22 4.25
CA GLY A 251 24.90 -7.04 3.09
C GLY A 251 23.67 -7.70 2.45
N SER A 252 22.45 -7.37 2.92
CA SER A 252 21.22 -7.91 2.35
C SER A 252 20.90 -7.23 1.02
N LEU A 253 20.61 -8.02 -0.02
CA LEU A 253 20.29 -7.57 -1.36
C LEU A 253 19.01 -8.25 -1.85
N LEU A 254 18.01 -7.45 -2.21
CA LEU A 254 16.70 -7.90 -2.66
C LEU A 254 16.43 -7.38 -4.08
N LEU A 255 15.86 -8.22 -4.94
CA LEU A 255 15.18 -7.77 -6.16
C LEU A 255 13.71 -7.55 -5.83
N MET A 256 13.21 -6.34 -6.06
CA MET A 256 11.87 -5.91 -5.66
C MET A 256 11.11 -5.26 -6.82
N TYR A 257 9.80 -5.46 -6.84
CA TYR A 257 8.87 -4.62 -7.60
C TYR A 257 8.27 -3.58 -6.65
N GLU A 258 8.25 -2.33 -7.09
CA GLU A 258 7.66 -1.21 -6.36
C GLU A 258 6.75 -0.39 -7.28
N GLU A 259 5.61 0.06 -6.75
CA GLU A 259 4.73 1.00 -7.42
C GLU A 259 4.52 2.23 -6.53
N LEU A 260 4.91 3.40 -7.05
CA LEU A 260 4.77 4.68 -6.38
C LEU A 260 3.55 5.45 -6.88
N GLN A 261 2.94 6.20 -5.97
CA GLN A 261 1.72 6.96 -6.20
C GLN A 261 1.75 8.39 -5.65
N VAL A 262 1.02 9.25 -6.35
CA VAL A 262 0.40 10.45 -5.78
C VAL A 262 -1.06 10.12 -5.59
N LEU A 263 -1.64 10.48 -4.44
CA LEU A 263 -3.03 10.15 -4.12
C LEU A 263 -4.01 11.02 -4.91
N SER A 264 -4.12 10.73 -6.21
CA SER A 264 -4.95 11.44 -7.17
C SER A 264 -5.33 10.52 -8.33
N PRO A 265 -6.59 10.54 -8.80
CA PRO A 265 -7.03 9.75 -9.95
C PRO A 265 -6.47 10.22 -11.29
N VAL A 266 -5.80 11.38 -11.35
CA VAL A 266 -5.28 11.98 -12.59
C VAL A 266 -3.74 11.92 -12.70
N VAL A 267 -3.05 11.39 -11.69
CA VAL A 267 -1.60 11.18 -11.72
C VAL A 267 -1.33 9.68 -11.87
N PRO A 268 -0.70 9.23 -12.97
CA PRO A 268 -0.37 7.83 -13.15
C PRO A 268 0.67 7.38 -12.12
N THR A 269 0.60 6.10 -11.75
CA THR A 269 1.58 5.47 -10.86
C THR A 269 2.88 5.17 -11.60
N ARG A 270 3.98 5.12 -10.86
CA ARG A 270 5.33 4.84 -11.38
C ARG A 270 5.77 3.47 -10.87
N GLU A 271 5.96 2.54 -11.78
CA GLU A 271 6.38 1.18 -11.47
C GLU A 271 7.91 1.08 -11.56
N PHE A 272 8.54 0.22 -10.76
CA PHE A 272 9.98 0.00 -10.82
C PHE A 272 10.31 -1.46 -10.50
N TYR A 273 11.32 -1.98 -11.17
CA TYR A 273 12.06 -3.17 -10.74
C TYR A 273 13.40 -2.71 -10.18
N VAL A 274 13.60 -2.84 -8.87
CA VAL A 274 14.75 -2.28 -8.16
C VAL A 274 15.54 -3.34 -7.41
N LEU A 275 16.84 -3.13 -7.35
CA LEU A 275 17.72 -3.77 -6.39
C LEU A 275 17.76 -2.91 -5.13
N ARG A 276 17.26 -3.46 -4.01
CA ARG A 276 17.34 -2.87 -2.69
C ARG A 276 18.51 -3.48 -1.93
N TYR A 277 19.55 -2.69 -1.68
CA TYR A 277 20.75 -3.11 -0.98
C TYR A 277 20.91 -2.36 0.33
N CYS A 278 21.11 -3.09 1.42
CA CYS A 278 21.30 -2.55 2.76
C CYS A 278 22.67 -2.89 3.29
N GLN A 279 23.37 -1.90 3.83
CA GLN A 279 24.70 -2.04 4.39
C GLN A 279 24.84 -1.20 5.67
N GLN A 280 25.42 -1.79 6.71
CA GLN A 280 25.90 -1.03 7.85
C GLN A 280 27.25 -0.42 7.48
N ILE A 281 27.34 0.91 7.51
CA ILE A 281 28.55 1.67 7.15
C ILE A 281 29.52 1.67 8.34
N GLU A 282 28.98 1.99 9.52
CA GLU A 282 29.67 1.96 10.81
C GLU A 282 28.63 1.69 11.91
N GLN A 283 29.09 1.53 13.14
CA GLN A 283 28.19 1.26 14.26
C GLN A 283 27.17 2.39 14.42
N GLY A 284 25.88 2.05 14.36
CA GLY A 284 24.78 3.01 14.43
C GLY A 284 24.52 3.80 13.14
N SER A 285 25.18 3.47 12.02
CA SER A 285 24.95 4.12 10.73
C SER A 285 24.67 3.11 9.62
N TRP A 286 23.51 3.24 8.99
CA TRP A 286 23.00 2.32 7.97
C TRP A 286 22.71 3.06 6.67
N ALA A 287 23.00 2.43 5.54
CA ALA A 287 22.61 2.92 4.23
C ALA A 287 21.72 1.90 3.53
N VAL A 288 20.62 2.37 2.95
CA VAL A 288 19.72 1.58 2.11
C VAL A 288 19.63 2.26 0.75
N VAL A 289 20.05 1.58 -0.30
CA VAL A 289 20.01 2.05 -1.69
C VAL A 289 19.04 1.22 -2.52
N ASN A 290 18.31 1.90 -3.38
CA ASN A 290 17.46 1.37 -4.43
C ASN A 290 18.00 1.85 -5.77
N VAL A 291 18.17 0.94 -6.72
CA VAL A 291 18.57 1.24 -8.11
C VAL A 291 17.78 0.36 -9.06
N SER A 292 17.33 0.90 -10.19
CA SER A 292 16.61 0.13 -11.20
C SER A 292 17.50 -0.95 -11.80
N TYR A 293 16.91 -2.12 -12.06
CA TYR A 293 17.53 -3.24 -12.75
C TYR A 293 16.79 -3.54 -14.05
N ASP A 294 17.42 -3.20 -15.17
CA ASP A 294 16.85 -3.39 -16.50
C ASP A 294 17.14 -4.81 -16.99
N SER A 295 16.19 -5.73 -16.77
CA SER A 295 16.20 -7.03 -17.46
C SER A 295 15.43 -6.94 -18.77
N PRO A 296 15.90 -7.56 -19.87
CA PRO A 296 15.14 -7.68 -21.12
C PRO A 296 13.73 -8.27 -20.94
N GLN A 297 13.50 -9.00 -19.85
CA GLN A 297 12.21 -9.59 -19.49
C GLN A 297 11.20 -8.54 -18.94
N PHE A 298 11.68 -7.43 -18.38
CA PHE A 298 10.86 -6.36 -17.76
C PHE A 298 10.93 -5.03 -18.51
N SER A 299 11.96 -4.83 -19.34
CA SER A 299 12.33 -3.55 -19.94
C SER A 299 11.29 -2.95 -20.91
N SER A 300 10.31 -3.74 -21.36
CA SER A 300 9.27 -3.25 -22.28
C SER A 300 8.07 -2.57 -21.59
N GLN A 301 7.99 -2.61 -20.25
CA GLN A 301 6.78 -2.23 -19.52
C GLN A 301 6.90 -0.93 -18.72
N CYS A 302 8.09 -0.58 -18.26
CA CYS A 302 8.28 0.51 -17.29
C CYS A 302 8.73 1.82 -17.96
N GLN A 303 8.08 2.94 -17.63
CA GLN A 303 8.40 4.29 -18.12
C GLN A 303 9.28 5.09 -17.14
N SER A 304 9.77 4.45 -16.08
CA SER A 304 10.45 5.10 -14.97
C SER A 304 11.70 4.31 -14.58
N HIS A 305 12.85 4.98 -14.59
CA HIS A 305 14.12 4.40 -14.20
C HIS A 305 14.63 5.11 -12.96
N ARG A 306 15.01 4.36 -11.94
CA ARG A 306 15.55 4.87 -10.68
C ARG A 306 17.07 4.77 -10.70
N PHE A 307 17.73 5.93 -10.66
CA PHE A 307 19.15 6.01 -10.34
C PHE A 307 19.38 5.76 -8.86
N PRO A 308 20.63 5.54 -8.40
CA PRO A 308 20.92 5.32 -6.99
C PRO A 308 20.22 6.32 -6.07
N SER A 309 19.20 5.83 -5.39
CA SER A 309 18.28 6.58 -4.53
C SER A 309 18.10 5.83 -3.22
N GLY A 310 17.77 6.49 -2.14
CA GLY A 310 17.59 5.86 -0.85
C GLY A 310 18.05 6.76 0.27
N CYS A 311 18.54 6.19 1.35
CA CYS A 311 18.82 6.97 2.55
C CYS A 311 20.02 6.47 3.35
N LEU A 312 20.57 7.40 4.13
CA LEU A 312 21.50 7.17 5.23
C LEU A 312 20.78 7.46 6.54
N ILE A 313 20.81 6.48 7.43
CA ILE A 313 20.17 6.48 8.75
C ILE A 313 21.28 6.46 9.79
N GLN A 314 21.32 7.49 10.63
CA GLN A 314 22.34 7.66 11.66
C GLN A 314 21.67 7.72 13.03
N ASP A 315 22.03 6.81 13.91
CA ASP A 315 21.52 6.78 15.28
C ASP A 315 21.93 8.04 16.05
N LEU A 316 20.96 8.61 16.75
CA LEU A 316 21.13 9.69 17.68
C LEU A 316 20.86 9.19 19.12
N PRO A 317 21.31 9.93 20.14
CA PRO A 317 20.94 9.62 21.52
C PRO A 317 19.41 9.54 21.72
N ASN A 318 18.98 8.80 22.74
CA ASN A 318 17.57 8.65 23.15
C ASN A 318 16.65 7.90 22.16
N GLY A 319 17.21 7.10 21.25
CA GLY A 319 16.43 6.25 20.35
C GLY A 319 15.84 6.98 19.13
N TYR A 320 16.38 8.15 18.80
CA TYR A 320 16.09 8.87 17.56
C TYR A 320 17.11 8.49 16.48
N SER A 321 16.80 8.79 15.22
CA SER A 321 17.75 8.70 14.12
C SER A 321 17.64 9.94 13.23
N LYS A 322 18.78 10.39 12.70
CA LYS A 322 18.82 11.33 11.58
C LYS A 322 18.76 10.54 10.29
N VAL A 323 17.85 10.89 9.40
CA VAL A 323 17.69 10.28 8.08
C VAL A 323 17.98 11.33 7.02
N THR A 324 18.94 11.06 6.16
CA THR A 324 19.22 11.85 4.95
C THR A 324 18.75 11.04 3.76
N TRP A 325 17.83 11.58 2.96
CA TRP A 325 17.18 10.87 1.85
C TRP A 325 17.54 11.54 0.52
N VAL A 326 17.80 10.73 -0.50
CA VAL A 326 18.04 11.15 -1.89
C VAL A 326 17.09 10.39 -2.79
N GLU A 327 16.32 11.10 -3.61
CA GLU A 327 15.61 10.52 -4.74
C GLU A 327 16.24 11.03 -6.03
N HIS A 328 16.55 10.13 -6.95
CA HIS A 328 17.08 10.43 -8.27
C HIS A 328 16.46 9.49 -9.32
N LEU A 329 15.65 10.06 -10.20
CA LEU A 329 14.79 9.34 -11.12
C LEU A 329 14.92 9.90 -12.53
N GLU A 330 14.74 9.04 -13.52
CA GLU A 330 14.55 9.37 -14.91
C GLU A 330 13.17 8.88 -15.35
N ILE A 331 12.35 9.76 -15.90
CA ILE A 331 10.96 9.50 -16.27
C ILE A 331 10.78 9.77 -17.76
N GLU A 332 10.25 8.80 -18.50
CA GLU A 332 9.85 8.98 -19.89
C GLU A 332 8.39 9.50 -19.94
N ASP A 333 8.21 10.78 -20.25
CA ASP A 333 6.91 11.44 -20.38
C ASP A 333 6.21 11.03 -21.69
N ARG A 334 5.64 9.82 -21.74
CA ARG A 334 4.80 9.37 -22.89
C ARG A 334 3.42 10.00 -22.91
N THR A 335 2.91 10.39 -21.75
CA THR A 335 1.61 11.02 -21.57
C THR A 335 1.78 12.36 -20.88
N PRO A 336 1.08 13.42 -21.34
CA PRO A 336 1.20 14.73 -20.71
C PRO A 336 0.69 14.67 -19.27
N ILE A 337 1.45 15.28 -18.36
CA ILE A 337 1.05 15.44 -16.95
C ILE A 337 -0.24 16.26 -16.91
N HIS A 338 -1.20 15.83 -16.09
CA HIS A 338 -2.44 16.57 -15.89
C HIS A 338 -2.13 17.98 -15.36
N ARG A 339 -2.69 19.01 -16.01
CA ARG A 339 -2.37 20.43 -15.75
C ARG A 339 -2.40 20.82 -14.27
N LEU A 340 -3.35 20.30 -13.50
CA LEU A 340 -3.46 20.57 -12.06
C LEU A 340 -2.24 20.12 -11.24
N TYR A 341 -1.55 19.06 -11.65
CA TYR A 341 -0.41 18.48 -10.92
C TYR A 341 0.94 18.82 -11.54
N GLN A 342 0.93 19.58 -12.64
CA GLN A 342 2.15 19.89 -13.40
C GLN A 342 3.19 20.56 -12.50
N ASP A 343 2.81 21.63 -11.81
CA ASP A 343 3.73 22.38 -10.94
C ASP A 343 4.16 21.56 -9.71
N LEU A 344 3.26 20.80 -9.10
CA LEU A 344 3.59 19.91 -7.97
C LEU A 344 4.62 18.83 -8.33
N ILE A 345 4.50 18.25 -9.54
CA ILE A 345 5.43 17.23 -10.02
C ILE A 345 6.75 17.86 -10.47
N GLN A 346 6.71 18.94 -11.25
CA GLN A 346 7.90 19.61 -11.76
C GLN A 346 8.76 20.23 -10.66
N SER A 347 8.13 20.71 -9.58
CA SER A 347 8.82 21.18 -8.39
C SER A 347 9.44 20.05 -7.55
N GLY A 348 9.22 18.78 -7.88
CA GLY A 348 9.73 17.64 -7.12
C GLY A 348 9.01 17.38 -5.79
N MET A 349 7.97 18.14 -5.45
CA MET A 349 7.20 17.92 -4.20
C MET A 349 6.38 16.63 -4.22
N ALA A 350 5.95 16.18 -5.40
CA ALA A 350 5.12 14.99 -5.53
C ALA A 350 5.87 13.67 -5.23
N PHE A 351 7.14 13.55 -5.62
CA PHE A 351 7.90 12.29 -5.56
C PHE A 351 9.27 12.43 -4.88
N GLY A 352 9.62 13.62 -4.39
CA GLY A 352 10.94 13.92 -3.85
C GLY A 352 11.16 13.48 -2.39
N ALA A 353 12.40 13.68 -1.94
CA ALA A 353 12.92 13.28 -0.63
C ALA A 353 12.16 13.89 0.56
N ASP A 354 11.74 15.16 0.46
CA ASP A 354 10.96 15.84 1.51
C ASP A 354 9.66 15.09 1.83
N ARG A 355 8.94 14.59 0.80
CA ARG A 355 7.71 13.82 0.99
C ARG A 355 7.93 12.51 1.72
N TRP A 356 9.03 11.81 1.40
CA TRP A 356 9.44 10.59 2.10
C TRP A 356 9.73 10.88 3.57
N LEU A 357 10.51 11.92 3.87
CA LEU A 357 10.86 12.29 5.23
C LEU A 357 9.66 12.78 6.04
N ALA A 358 8.81 13.63 5.48
CA ALA A 358 7.59 14.11 6.12
C ALA A 358 6.66 12.95 6.51
N THR A 359 6.47 12.00 5.59
CA THR A 359 5.68 10.79 5.85
C THR A 359 6.33 9.91 6.92
N LEU A 360 7.65 9.71 6.84
CA LEU A 360 8.40 8.91 7.81
C LEU A 360 8.31 9.50 9.22
N GLN A 361 8.53 10.81 9.37
CA GLN A 361 8.41 11.53 10.64
C GLN A 361 7.03 11.32 11.26
N ARG A 362 5.97 11.58 10.49
CA ARG A 362 4.58 11.41 10.95
C ARG A 362 4.30 9.97 11.37
N MET A 363 4.79 8.99 10.61
CA MET A 363 4.55 7.58 10.94
C MET A 363 5.36 7.11 12.15
N CYS A 364 6.59 7.57 12.33
CA CYS A 364 7.35 7.33 13.55
C CYS A 364 6.66 7.94 14.78
N GLU A 365 6.09 9.15 14.67
CA GLU A 365 5.28 9.74 15.74
C GLU A 365 4.04 8.90 16.05
N ARG A 366 3.33 8.41 15.02
CA ARG A 366 2.19 7.49 15.18
C ARG A 366 2.59 6.22 15.92
N PHE A 367 3.71 5.59 15.52
CA PHE A 367 4.20 4.39 16.21
C PHE A 367 4.62 4.67 17.64
N ALA A 368 5.23 5.82 17.92
CA ALA A 368 5.49 6.23 19.30
C ALA A 368 4.17 6.35 20.11
N CYS A 369 3.12 6.95 19.53
CA CYS A 369 1.80 7.05 20.17
C CYS A 369 1.14 5.69 20.44
N LEU A 370 1.36 4.70 19.57
CA LEU A 370 0.91 3.31 19.74
C LEU A 370 1.59 2.59 20.92
N MET A 371 2.83 2.97 21.24
CA MET A 371 3.62 2.35 22.31
C MET A 371 3.39 2.99 23.68
N VAL A 372 2.77 4.18 23.75
CA VAL A 372 2.46 4.86 25.00
C VAL A 372 1.23 4.24 25.67
N SER A 373 1.45 3.59 26.81
CA SER A 373 0.39 2.98 27.64
C SER A 373 -0.42 3.97 28.49
N GLY A 374 0.01 5.24 28.58
CA GLY A 374 -0.68 6.27 29.36
C GLY A 374 -1.82 6.95 28.57
N THR A 375 -2.90 7.30 29.26
CA THR A 375 -3.95 8.19 28.73
C THR A 375 -3.38 9.60 28.53
N SER A 376 -3.52 10.15 27.34
CA SER A 376 -3.11 11.53 27.09
C SER A 376 -4.09 12.47 27.77
N THR A 377 -3.65 13.66 28.21
CA THR A 377 -4.54 14.70 28.76
C THR A 377 -5.53 15.25 27.72
N ARG A 378 -5.37 14.87 26.44
CA ARG A 378 -6.24 15.25 25.32
C ARG A 378 -7.25 14.16 24.94
N ASP A 379 -7.09 12.95 25.46
CA ASP A 379 -8.05 11.88 25.21
C ASP A 379 -9.32 12.23 26.02
N LEU A 380 -10.48 12.23 25.37
CA LEU A 380 -11.78 12.34 26.05
C LEU A 380 -11.89 11.17 27.04
N GLY A 381 -11.49 11.42 28.29
CA GLY A 381 -11.20 10.39 29.27
C GLY A 381 -12.33 9.39 29.45
N GLY A 382 -12.01 8.10 29.31
CA GLY A 382 -12.85 6.98 29.73
C GLY A 382 -13.63 6.25 28.63
N VAL A 383 -13.63 6.70 27.37
CA VAL A 383 -14.40 6.03 26.30
C VAL A 383 -13.68 4.80 25.74
N ILE A 384 -12.35 4.84 25.62
CA ILE A 384 -11.53 3.68 25.25
C ILE A 384 -10.88 3.17 26.53
N PRO A 385 -11.35 2.03 27.09
CA PRO A 385 -11.05 1.67 28.46
C PRO A 385 -9.65 1.09 28.66
N SER A 386 -9.00 0.60 27.60
CA SER A 386 -7.72 -0.12 27.70
C SER A 386 -6.68 0.35 26.67
N PRO A 387 -5.38 0.25 26.99
CA PRO A 387 -4.30 0.46 26.02
C PRO A 387 -4.38 -0.48 24.81
N ASP A 388 -4.88 -1.70 25.01
CA ASP A 388 -5.10 -2.67 23.93
C ASP A 388 -6.24 -2.22 23.00
N GLY A 389 -7.32 -1.67 23.56
CA GLY A 389 -8.40 -1.01 22.81
C GLY A 389 -7.89 0.17 21.98
N LYS A 390 -7.04 1.02 22.56
CA LYS A 390 -6.38 2.11 21.82
C LYS A 390 -5.55 1.55 20.65
N ARG A 391 -4.74 0.53 20.89
CA ARG A 391 -3.91 -0.11 19.84
C ARG A 391 -4.77 -0.72 18.73
N SER A 392 -5.85 -1.41 19.09
CA SER A 392 -6.78 -2.00 18.12
C SER A 392 -7.52 -0.92 17.32
N MET A 393 -8.02 0.15 17.95
CA MET A 393 -8.61 1.30 17.25
C MET A 393 -7.63 1.97 16.28
N MET A 394 -6.37 2.14 16.67
CA MET A 394 -5.34 2.69 15.78
C MET A 394 -5.03 1.76 14.60
N LYS A 395 -5.00 0.43 14.79
CA LYS A 395 -4.88 -0.54 13.70
C LYS A 395 -6.08 -0.50 12.76
N LEU A 396 -7.30 -0.38 13.30
CA LEU A 396 -8.52 -0.24 12.51
C LEU A 396 -8.47 1.00 11.62
N ALA A 397 -8.08 2.14 12.19
CA ALA A 397 -7.96 3.40 11.47
C ALA A 397 -6.83 3.38 10.43
N GLN A 398 -5.71 2.72 10.72
CA GLN A 398 -4.62 2.53 9.76
C GLN A 398 -5.09 1.72 8.54
N ARG A 399 -5.81 0.63 8.76
CA ARG A 399 -6.39 -0.18 7.67
C ARG A 399 -7.39 0.63 6.83
N MET A 400 -8.17 1.50 7.47
CA MET A 400 -9.06 2.45 6.78
C MET A 400 -8.27 3.37 5.85
N VAL A 401 -7.20 3.99 6.35
CA VAL A 401 -6.31 4.88 5.55
C VAL A 401 -5.62 4.13 4.42
N SER A 402 -5.07 2.94 4.66
CA SER A 402 -4.42 2.11 3.63
C SER A 402 -5.40 1.68 2.52
N SER A 403 -6.63 1.30 2.89
CA SER A 403 -7.68 0.97 1.92
C SER A 403 -8.06 2.19 1.08
N PHE A 404 -8.21 3.36 1.69
CA PHE A 404 -8.47 4.62 0.99
C PHE A 404 -7.35 4.94 -0.03
N CYS A 405 -6.09 4.90 0.42
CA CYS A 405 -4.93 5.18 -0.44
C CYS A 405 -4.84 4.23 -1.64
N THR A 406 -5.20 2.96 -1.45
CA THR A 406 -5.27 1.98 -2.54
C THR A 406 -6.40 2.31 -3.53
N SER A 407 -7.55 2.79 -3.04
CA SER A 407 -8.73 3.03 -3.88
C SER A 407 -8.67 4.28 -4.76
N ILE A 408 -7.96 5.32 -4.30
CA ILE A 408 -7.75 6.55 -5.06
C ILE A 408 -6.67 6.37 -6.13
N SER A 409 -5.79 5.39 -5.95
CA SER A 409 -4.69 5.06 -6.85
C SER A 409 -5.16 4.71 -8.27
N THR A 410 -4.35 5.06 -9.26
CA THR A 410 -4.52 4.58 -10.64
C THR A 410 -3.95 3.18 -10.87
N SER A 411 -3.41 2.52 -9.83
CA SER A 411 -2.81 1.18 -9.93
C SER A 411 -3.69 0.21 -10.71
N ASN A 412 -3.06 -0.57 -11.60
CA ASN A 412 -3.72 -1.61 -12.39
C ASN A 412 -4.08 -2.87 -11.57
N ARG A 413 -3.86 -2.86 -10.25
CA ARG A 413 -4.11 -3.99 -9.32
C ARG A 413 -5.51 -4.60 -9.46
N HIS A 414 -6.50 -3.80 -9.82
CA HIS A 414 -7.84 -4.27 -10.13
C HIS A 414 -8.12 -3.83 -11.57
N ARG A 415 -8.20 -4.77 -12.51
CA ARG A 415 -8.78 -4.54 -13.86
C ARG A 415 -10.28 -4.23 -13.73
N GLY A 416 -10.63 -3.24 -12.93
CA GLY A 416 -11.94 -2.64 -12.89
C GLY A 416 -12.15 -1.91 -14.20
N THR A 417 -13.32 -2.09 -14.80
CA THR A 417 -13.72 -1.29 -15.95
C THR A 417 -13.72 0.17 -15.52
N THR A 418 -12.80 0.97 -16.07
CA THR A 418 -12.79 2.41 -15.83
C THR A 418 -13.92 3.00 -16.66
N ILE A 419 -14.92 3.55 -16.00
CA ILE A 419 -16.02 4.27 -16.64
C ILE A 419 -15.79 5.74 -16.30
N SER A 420 -15.11 6.46 -17.21
CA SER A 420 -14.93 7.90 -17.07
C SER A 420 -16.24 8.60 -17.43
N GLY A 421 -16.83 9.32 -16.47
CA GLY A 421 -18.02 10.12 -16.72
C GLY A 421 -17.71 11.33 -17.60
N LEU A 422 -18.60 11.65 -18.54
CA LEU A 422 -18.50 12.79 -19.47
C LEU A 422 -18.79 14.16 -18.80
N ASN A 423 -18.52 14.32 -17.50
CA ASN A 423 -18.80 15.54 -16.74
C ASN A 423 -17.55 16.43 -16.65
N GLU A 424 -17.74 17.75 -16.54
CA GLU A 424 -16.68 18.76 -16.39
C GLU A 424 -15.69 18.49 -15.24
N VAL A 425 -16.12 17.70 -14.25
CA VAL A 425 -15.35 17.35 -13.04
C VAL A 425 -14.46 16.11 -13.22
N GLY A 426 -14.52 15.40 -14.37
CA GLY A 426 -13.59 14.30 -14.68
C GLY A 426 -13.55 13.20 -13.61
N VAL A 427 -14.69 12.58 -13.30
CA VAL A 427 -14.78 11.53 -12.28
C VAL A 427 -14.30 10.19 -12.83
N ARG A 428 -13.33 9.58 -12.15
CA ARG A 428 -12.87 8.20 -12.40
C ARG A 428 -13.68 7.26 -11.52
N VAL A 429 -14.39 6.32 -12.16
CA VAL A 429 -15.08 5.24 -11.45
C VAL A 429 -14.44 3.91 -11.78
N THR A 430 -14.00 3.18 -10.75
CA THR A 430 -13.53 1.80 -10.88
C THR A 430 -14.41 0.85 -10.09
N LEU A 431 -14.61 -0.34 -10.64
CA LEU A 431 -15.36 -1.41 -10.01
C LEU A 431 -14.40 -2.49 -9.53
N HIS A 432 -14.56 -2.94 -8.29
CA HIS A 432 -13.92 -4.17 -7.83
C HIS A 432 -14.92 -5.07 -7.10
N LYS A 433 -14.71 -6.38 -7.24
CA LYS A 433 -15.45 -7.40 -6.49
C LYS A 433 -14.59 -7.79 -5.31
N SER A 434 -15.12 -7.67 -4.11
CA SER A 434 -14.39 -7.97 -2.89
C SER A 434 -14.98 -9.18 -2.18
N MET A 435 -14.10 -10.12 -1.87
CA MET A 435 -14.32 -11.25 -0.97
C MET A 435 -13.23 -11.27 0.13
N ASP A 436 -12.42 -10.21 0.20
CA ASP A 436 -11.25 -10.17 1.07
C ASP A 436 -11.68 -9.94 2.53
N PRO A 437 -11.04 -10.61 3.51
CA PRO A 437 -11.31 -10.37 4.93
C PRO A 437 -11.18 -8.89 5.27
N GLY A 438 -12.19 -8.32 5.93
CA GLY A 438 -12.19 -6.92 6.34
C GLY A 438 -12.71 -5.93 5.30
N GLN A 439 -13.16 -6.41 4.14
CA GLN A 439 -14.02 -5.65 3.23
C GLN A 439 -15.43 -6.24 3.21
N PRO A 440 -16.46 -5.44 2.90
CA PRO A 440 -17.80 -5.99 2.74
C PRO A 440 -17.86 -6.90 1.51
N ASN A 441 -18.44 -8.09 1.70
CA ASN A 441 -18.68 -9.02 0.60
C ASN A 441 -19.61 -8.39 -0.44
N GLY A 442 -19.14 -8.34 -1.70
CA GLY A 442 -19.96 -7.86 -2.80
C GLY A 442 -19.22 -7.04 -3.84
N VAL A 443 -19.95 -6.11 -4.44
CA VAL A 443 -19.50 -5.26 -5.55
C VAL A 443 -19.35 -3.84 -5.04
N VAL A 444 -18.11 -3.35 -5.01
CA VAL A 444 -17.75 -2.01 -4.50
C VAL A 444 -17.35 -1.11 -5.67
N LEU A 445 -17.93 0.09 -5.71
CA LEU A 445 -17.53 1.17 -6.60
C LEU A 445 -16.58 2.12 -5.87
N ASN A 446 -15.45 2.40 -6.50
CA ASN A 446 -14.55 3.47 -6.08
C ASN A 446 -14.70 4.62 -7.07
N ALA A 447 -15.20 5.76 -6.60
CA ALA A 447 -15.26 6.98 -7.40
C ALA A 447 -14.30 8.01 -6.84
N ALA A 448 -13.50 8.61 -7.72
CA ALA A 448 -12.54 9.65 -7.35
C ALA A 448 -12.50 10.79 -8.37
N THR A 449 -12.28 12.01 -7.89
CA THR A 449 -12.00 13.19 -8.74
C THR A 449 -11.01 14.11 -8.05
N THR A 450 -10.43 15.06 -8.78
CA THR A 450 -9.60 16.14 -8.25
C THR A 450 -10.05 17.50 -8.75
N PHE A 451 -9.95 18.50 -7.89
CA PHE A 451 -10.17 19.91 -8.22
C PHE A 451 -9.20 20.80 -7.45
N TRP A 452 -9.06 22.04 -7.90
CA TRP A 452 -8.23 23.05 -7.24
C TRP A 452 -9.09 24.11 -6.56
N LEU A 453 -8.61 24.63 -5.43
CA LEU A 453 -9.19 25.79 -4.74
C LEU A 453 -8.14 26.87 -4.49
N PRO A 454 -8.49 28.17 -4.59
CA PRO A 454 -7.62 29.29 -4.26
C PRO A 454 -7.54 29.52 -2.73
N ILE A 455 -7.35 28.45 -1.97
CA ILE A 455 -7.33 28.46 -0.51
C ILE A 455 -6.10 27.69 -0.05
N PRO A 456 -5.36 28.16 0.98
CA PRO A 456 -4.22 27.44 1.52
C PRO A 456 -4.57 26.03 2.04
N PRO A 457 -3.72 25.00 1.83
CA PRO A 457 -3.97 23.63 2.25
C PRO A 457 -4.37 23.48 3.71
N GLN A 458 -3.75 24.25 4.61
CA GLN A 458 -4.07 24.23 6.03
C GLN A 458 -5.53 24.64 6.34
N ASN A 459 -6.06 25.62 5.61
CA ASN A 459 -7.42 26.10 5.81
C ASN A 459 -8.44 25.08 5.31
N VAL A 460 -8.16 24.44 4.16
CA VAL A 460 -8.98 23.35 3.63
C VAL A 460 -8.95 22.15 4.58
N PHE A 461 -7.78 21.79 5.11
CA PHE A 461 -7.64 20.72 6.10
C PHE A 461 -8.46 21.00 7.37
N ASN A 462 -8.36 22.21 7.92
CA ASN A 462 -9.12 22.61 9.09
C ASN A 462 -10.64 22.57 8.82
N PHE A 463 -11.07 22.93 7.60
CA PHE A 463 -12.47 22.84 7.19
C PHE A 463 -12.99 21.41 7.15
N PHE A 464 -12.23 20.42 6.67
CA PHE A 464 -12.67 19.03 6.66
C PHE A 464 -12.57 18.35 8.04
N LYS A 465 -11.63 18.79 8.87
CA LYS A 465 -11.43 18.24 10.22
C LYS A 465 -12.50 18.70 11.22
N ASP A 466 -13.03 19.92 11.06
CA ASP A 466 -13.98 20.51 12.02
C ASP A 466 -15.36 19.83 11.95
N GLU A 467 -15.84 19.35 13.10
CA GLU A 467 -17.18 18.75 13.25
C GLU A 467 -18.31 19.72 12.92
N ARG A 468 -18.09 21.03 13.12
CA ARG A 468 -19.11 22.07 12.90
C ARG A 468 -19.36 22.35 11.42
N THR A 469 -18.34 22.16 10.60
CA THR A 469 -18.40 22.39 9.14
C THR A 469 -18.83 21.12 8.40
N ARG A 470 -18.64 19.93 9.00
CA ARG A 470 -19.02 18.63 8.42
C ARG A 470 -20.42 18.57 7.79
N PRO A 471 -21.50 19.10 8.41
CA PRO A 471 -22.84 19.05 7.82
C PRO A 471 -22.97 19.79 6.49
N GLN A 472 -22.01 20.65 6.14
CA GLN A 472 -22.00 21.43 4.91
C GLN A 472 -21.53 20.61 3.69
N TRP A 473 -20.84 19.49 3.90
CA TRP A 473 -20.24 18.70 2.82
C TRP A 473 -20.46 17.18 2.95
N ASP A 474 -20.72 16.65 4.15
CA ASP A 474 -20.88 15.21 4.36
C ASP A 474 -22.33 14.76 4.22
N VAL A 475 -22.62 14.09 3.10
CA VAL A 475 -23.94 13.51 2.82
C VAL A 475 -24.37 12.48 3.89
N LEU A 476 -23.42 11.81 4.58
CA LEU A 476 -23.75 10.84 5.64
C LEU A 476 -24.40 11.48 6.86
N THR A 477 -24.18 12.78 7.08
CA THR A 477 -24.75 13.49 8.24
C THR A 477 -26.19 13.94 7.99
N ASN A 478 -26.64 13.97 6.73
CA ASN A 478 -27.93 14.52 6.32
C ASN A 478 -28.21 15.92 6.91
N GLY A 479 -27.17 16.77 7.00
CA GLY A 479 -27.25 18.11 7.58
C GLY A 479 -27.32 18.16 9.12
N ASN A 480 -27.27 17.01 9.81
CA ASN A 480 -27.26 16.98 11.27
C ASN A 480 -25.90 17.37 11.83
N ALA A 481 -25.90 18.09 12.96
CA ALA A 481 -24.70 18.35 13.72
C ALA A 481 -24.02 17.05 14.16
N VAL A 482 -22.70 17.07 14.25
CA VAL A 482 -21.88 15.91 14.63
C VAL A 482 -21.17 16.21 15.94
N GLN A 483 -20.99 15.19 16.76
CA GLN A 483 -20.27 15.23 18.02
C GLN A 483 -19.17 14.18 18.06
N GLU A 484 -17.96 14.58 18.40
CA GLU A 484 -16.87 13.67 18.75
C GLU A 484 -17.14 13.00 20.11
N VAL A 485 -17.16 11.68 20.08
CA VAL A 485 -17.41 10.82 21.25
C VAL A 485 -16.14 10.11 21.71
N ALA A 486 -15.11 9.98 20.88
CA ALA A 486 -13.80 9.49 21.28
C ALA A 486 -12.71 10.16 20.45
N HIS A 487 -11.56 10.40 21.09
CA HIS A 487 -10.39 11.07 20.50
C HIS A 487 -9.12 10.29 20.85
N ILE A 488 -8.27 10.01 19.86
CA ILE A 488 -6.92 9.49 20.03
C ILE A 488 -5.94 10.41 19.30
N ALA A 489 -5.02 11.02 20.04
CA ALA A 489 -3.92 11.77 19.43
C ALA A 489 -2.96 10.82 18.68
N ASN A 490 -2.53 11.23 17.50
CA ASN A 490 -1.73 10.43 16.56
C ASN A 490 -0.39 11.09 16.16
N GLY A 491 0.09 12.03 16.98
CA GLY A 491 1.34 12.74 16.75
C GLY A 491 1.43 14.02 17.57
N SER A 492 2.49 14.78 17.34
CA SER A 492 2.74 16.06 18.01
C SER A 492 1.78 17.16 17.55
N ASN A 493 1.44 17.15 16.26
CA ASN A 493 0.48 18.08 15.65
C ASN A 493 -0.96 17.75 16.08
N PRO A 494 -1.73 18.72 16.62
CA PRO A 494 -3.13 18.50 17.03
C PRO A 494 -4.10 18.21 15.87
N GLY A 495 -3.67 18.39 14.62
CA GLY A 495 -4.37 17.92 13.43
C GLY A 495 -4.30 16.40 13.25
N ASN A 496 -3.29 15.74 13.81
CA ASN A 496 -3.07 14.31 13.68
C ASN A 496 -3.85 13.57 14.77
N CYS A 497 -5.02 13.04 14.43
CA CYS A 497 -5.86 12.33 15.38
C CYS A 497 -6.77 11.30 14.71
N ILE A 498 -7.24 10.37 15.52
CA ILE A 498 -8.35 9.47 15.21
C ILE A 498 -9.54 9.90 16.06
N SER A 499 -10.66 10.16 15.43
CA SER A 499 -11.90 10.59 16.07
C SER A 499 -13.01 9.61 15.77
N VAL A 500 -13.84 9.32 16.76
CA VAL A 500 -15.10 8.61 16.58
C VAL A 500 -16.21 9.62 16.74
N LEU A 501 -17.02 9.79 15.70
CA LEU A 501 -18.05 10.81 15.63
C LEU A 501 -19.45 10.19 15.62
N ARG A 502 -20.40 10.93 16.18
CA ARG A 502 -21.82 10.58 16.24
C ARG A 502 -22.66 11.73 15.70
N ALA A 503 -23.58 11.43 14.78
CA ALA A 503 -24.58 12.41 14.34
C ALA A 503 -25.64 12.63 15.43
N ILE A 504 -25.95 13.89 15.75
CA ILE A 504 -26.95 14.28 16.75
C ILE A 504 -28.35 14.10 16.14
N ASN A 505 -29.32 13.64 16.95
CA ASN A 505 -30.72 13.40 16.59
C ASN A 505 -31.05 12.18 15.70
N THR A 506 -30.08 11.32 15.36
CA THR A 506 -30.39 10.00 14.79
C THR A 506 -30.66 9.00 15.91
N SER A 507 -31.78 9.15 16.65
CA SER A 507 -32.15 8.31 17.79
C SER A 507 -32.38 6.82 17.47
N GLN A 508 -32.11 6.39 16.23
CA GLN A 508 -32.25 5.00 15.76
C GLN A 508 -31.02 4.46 15.00
N ASN A 509 -29.95 5.24 14.79
CA ASN A 509 -28.77 4.73 14.06
C ASN A 509 -27.67 4.28 15.02
N ASN A 510 -27.42 2.97 15.04
CA ASN A 510 -26.23 2.35 15.65
C ASN A 510 -24.95 2.61 14.82
N MET A 511 -24.93 3.62 13.96
CA MET A 511 -23.80 3.93 13.08
C MET A 511 -23.00 5.09 13.66
N LEU A 512 -21.70 4.87 13.78
CA LEU A 512 -20.70 5.88 14.12
C LEU A 512 -19.86 6.18 12.87
N ILE A 513 -19.11 7.27 12.92
CA ILE A 513 -18.13 7.59 11.88
C ILE A 513 -16.75 7.50 12.50
N LEU A 514 -15.94 6.56 12.04
CA LEU A 514 -14.51 6.53 12.33
C LEU A 514 -13.82 7.50 11.38
N GLN A 515 -13.00 8.42 11.90
CA GLN A 515 -12.23 9.37 11.11
C GLN A 515 -10.77 9.35 11.55
N GLU A 516 -9.85 9.38 10.59
CA GLU A 516 -8.44 9.70 10.82
C GLU A 516 -8.08 10.93 9.99
N SER A 517 -7.53 11.95 10.67
CA SER A 517 -6.96 13.14 10.04
C SER A 517 -5.45 13.16 10.25
N CYS A 518 -4.71 13.47 9.18
CA CYS A 518 -3.26 13.57 9.21
C CYS A 518 -2.81 14.80 8.42
N ILE A 519 -1.77 15.48 8.89
CA ILE A 519 -1.11 16.61 8.25
C ILE A 519 0.39 16.55 8.54
N ASP A 520 1.19 16.80 7.51
CA ASP A 520 2.63 16.96 7.54
C ASP A 520 3.05 18.06 6.52
N SER A 521 4.35 18.29 6.32
CA SER A 521 4.84 19.32 5.39
C SER A 521 4.49 19.03 3.93
N SER A 522 4.25 17.77 3.56
CA SER A 522 3.98 17.37 2.17
C SER A 522 2.49 17.45 1.80
N GLY A 523 1.61 17.46 2.78
CA GLY A 523 0.16 17.56 2.58
C GLY A 523 -0.64 17.03 3.77
N SER A 524 -1.93 16.80 3.53
CA SER A 524 -2.84 16.29 4.54
C SER A 524 -3.91 15.36 3.97
N LEU A 525 -4.49 14.53 4.85
CA LEU A 525 -5.59 13.62 4.54
C LEU A 525 -6.67 13.73 5.62
N VAL A 526 -7.93 13.57 5.21
CA VAL A 526 -9.06 13.32 6.12
C VAL A 526 -9.83 12.14 5.57
N VAL A 527 -9.72 10.98 6.21
CA VAL A 527 -10.36 9.74 5.78
C VAL A 527 -11.32 9.28 6.85
N TYR A 528 -12.50 8.86 6.43
CA TYR A 528 -13.56 8.45 7.32
C TYR A 528 -14.34 7.27 6.75
N CYS A 529 -14.97 6.51 7.63
CA CYS A 529 -15.83 5.39 7.26
C CYS A 529 -17.01 5.33 8.23
N PRO A 530 -18.25 5.10 7.75
CA PRO A 530 -19.33 4.70 8.63
C PRO A 530 -19.05 3.29 9.17
N VAL A 531 -19.14 3.11 10.49
CA VAL A 531 -18.89 1.84 11.18
C VAL A 531 -20.00 1.61 12.21
N ASP A 532 -20.48 0.38 12.32
CA ASP A 532 -21.49 0.02 13.30
C ASP A 532 -20.92 0.02 14.73
N LEU A 533 -21.77 0.39 15.68
CA LEU A 533 -21.42 0.46 17.10
C LEU A 533 -20.87 -0.88 17.64
N PRO A 534 -21.42 -2.06 17.30
CA PRO A 534 -20.83 -3.33 17.69
C PRO A 534 -19.38 -3.51 17.19
N ALA A 535 -19.09 -3.22 15.92
CA ALA A 535 -17.72 -3.31 15.41
C ALA A 535 -16.76 -2.32 16.08
N ILE A 536 -17.20 -1.09 16.36
CA ILE A 536 -16.41 -0.13 17.14
C ILE A 536 -16.14 -0.67 18.55
N ASN A 537 -17.11 -1.30 19.19
CA ASN A 537 -16.93 -1.89 20.52
C ASN A 537 -15.92 -3.06 20.51
N ILE A 538 -15.89 -3.88 19.44
CA ILE A 538 -14.88 -4.93 19.24
C ILE A 538 -13.48 -4.31 19.18
N ALA A 539 -13.31 -3.22 18.41
CA ALA A 539 -12.01 -2.55 18.35
C ALA A 539 -11.65 -1.88 19.70
N MET A 540 -12.61 -1.28 20.39
CA MET A 540 -12.39 -0.67 21.71
C MET A 540 -12.11 -1.67 22.83
N SER A 541 -12.55 -2.93 22.71
CA SER A 541 -12.25 -3.99 23.69
C SER A 541 -10.82 -4.51 23.58
N GLY A 542 -10.12 -4.20 22.48
CA GLY A 542 -8.77 -4.68 22.20
C GLY A 542 -8.72 -5.96 21.37
N GLU A 543 -9.86 -6.44 20.88
CA GLU A 543 -9.94 -7.57 19.95
C GLU A 543 -9.35 -7.21 18.57
N ASP A 544 -9.08 -8.24 17.74
CA ASP A 544 -8.50 -8.06 16.42
C ASP A 544 -9.48 -7.38 15.44
N PRO A 545 -9.18 -6.16 14.95
CA PRO A 545 -10.09 -5.43 14.08
C PRO A 545 -10.03 -5.89 12.61
N SER A 546 -9.21 -6.89 12.28
CA SER A 546 -8.92 -7.30 10.89
C SER A 546 -10.14 -7.79 10.10
N TYR A 547 -11.21 -8.20 10.76
CA TYR A 547 -12.45 -8.68 10.12
C TYR A 547 -13.54 -7.61 9.98
N ILE A 548 -13.39 -6.44 10.62
CA ILE A 548 -14.39 -5.37 10.55
C ILE A 548 -14.46 -4.87 9.11
N PRO A 549 -15.63 -4.85 8.44
CA PRO A 549 -15.74 -4.37 7.07
C PRO A 549 -15.60 -2.85 7.01
N LEU A 550 -14.75 -2.34 6.11
CA LEU A 550 -14.55 -0.89 5.91
C LEU A 550 -14.78 -0.47 4.46
N LEU A 551 -15.45 0.67 4.27
CA LEU A 551 -15.62 1.38 3.00
C LEU A 551 -15.22 2.85 3.20
N PRO A 552 -13.91 3.14 3.20
CA PRO A 552 -13.45 4.48 3.48
C PRO A 552 -13.83 5.45 2.37
N SER A 553 -14.08 6.68 2.79
CA SER A 553 -14.28 7.86 1.97
C SER A 553 -13.38 8.97 2.52
N GLY A 554 -13.01 9.95 1.72
CA GLY A 554 -12.14 10.99 2.24
C GLY A 554 -11.55 11.92 1.20
N PHE A 555 -10.62 12.72 1.69
CA PHE A 555 -9.97 13.80 0.98
C PHE A 555 -8.46 13.72 1.16
N THR A 556 -7.73 13.99 0.08
CA THR A 556 -6.31 14.33 0.11
C THR A 556 -6.17 15.79 -0.28
N ILE A 557 -5.27 16.48 0.39
CA ILE A 557 -5.09 17.92 0.24
C ILE A 557 -3.58 18.15 0.13
N SER A 558 -3.13 18.62 -1.03
CA SER A 558 -1.73 18.94 -1.28
C SER A 558 -1.60 20.41 -1.70
N PRO A 559 -0.42 21.02 -1.54
CA PRO A 559 -0.15 22.30 -2.17
C PRO A 559 -0.32 22.21 -3.69
N ASP A 560 -0.57 23.35 -4.33
CA ASP A 560 -0.74 23.44 -5.78
C ASP A 560 0.57 23.47 -6.58
N GLY A 561 1.71 23.51 -5.90
CA GLY A 561 3.01 23.57 -6.57
C GLY A 561 3.53 25.00 -6.78
N HIS A 562 2.69 26.02 -6.61
CA HIS A 562 3.09 27.41 -6.72
C HIS A 562 3.63 27.92 -5.39
N LEU A 563 4.85 28.46 -5.43
CA LEU A 563 5.45 29.12 -4.28
C LEU A 563 4.87 30.52 -4.12
N ASP A 564 4.51 30.89 -2.89
CA ASP A 564 4.32 32.28 -2.50
C ASP A 564 5.65 33.02 -2.78
N GLN A 565 5.70 33.85 -3.82
CA GLN A 565 6.76 34.85 -3.95
C GLN A 565 6.58 35.89 -2.84
N GLY A 566 7.04 35.55 -1.63
CA GLY A 566 7.37 36.53 -0.62
C GLY A 566 8.66 37.22 -1.06
N ASP A 567 8.54 38.41 -1.66
CA ASP A 567 9.68 39.25 -2.01
C ASP A 567 10.66 39.35 -0.83
N GLY A 568 11.92 39.03 -1.12
CA GLY A 568 13.02 39.22 -0.21
C GLY A 568 13.23 40.70 0.12
N ALA A 569 13.61 40.92 1.38
CA ALA A 569 14.01 42.19 2.00
C ALA A 569 12.88 43.18 2.35
N SER A 570 12.58 43.29 3.64
CA SER A 570 12.64 44.58 4.34
C SER A 570 12.56 44.41 5.85
N THR A 571 13.60 44.90 6.51
CA THR A 571 13.52 45.41 7.87
C THR A 571 12.48 46.53 7.96
N SER A 572 11.72 46.57 9.06
CA SER A 572 10.88 47.67 9.57
C SER A 572 9.36 47.55 9.42
N SER A 573 8.72 48.09 10.45
CA SER A 573 7.34 48.03 10.91
C SER A 573 6.32 48.85 10.11
N ASN A 574 5.14 48.28 9.80
CA ASN A 574 3.79 48.77 10.20
C ASN A 574 2.67 48.37 9.23
N VAL A 575 1.66 47.68 9.80
CA VAL A 575 0.19 47.89 9.74
C VAL A 575 -0.47 48.43 8.44
N HIS A 576 -1.38 47.59 7.90
CA HIS A 576 -2.55 47.86 7.03
C HIS A 576 -2.31 48.27 5.57
N GLY A 577 -2.59 47.33 4.65
CA GLY A 577 -2.74 47.59 3.22
C GLY A 577 -3.09 46.32 2.44
N ASN A 578 -4.37 46.13 2.15
CA ASN A 578 -4.95 45.06 1.36
C ASN A 578 -4.54 45.18 -0.12
N MET A 579 -3.57 44.39 -0.60
CA MET A 579 -3.38 44.05 -2.02
C MET A 579 -2.52 42.77 -2.18
N GLY A 580 -3.20 41.63 -2.38
CA GLY A 580 -2.79 40.58 -3.32
C GLY A 580 -1.48 39.82 -3.13
N SER A 581 -1.14 39.33 -1.93
CA SER A 581 -0.29 38.13 -1.84
C SER A 581 -1.08 36.99 -2.47
N ARG A 582 -0.64 36.45 -3.61
CA ARG A 582 -1.31 35.31 -4.27
C ARG A 582 -1.15 34.09 -3.37
N SER A 583 -2.05 33.89 -2.42
CA SER A 583 -2.01 32.75 -1.52
C SER A 583 -1.96 31.45 -2.34
N SER A 584 -0.93 30.63 -2.12
CA SER A 584 -0.86 29.25 -2.64
C SER A 584 -2.20 28.53 -2.47
N GLY A 585 -2.68 27.93 -3.56
CA GLY A 585 -3.92 27.17 -3.60
C GLY A 585 -3.73 25.72 -3.15
N SER A 586 -4.84 24.98 -3.15
CA SER A 586 -4.88 23.57 -2.76
C SER A 586 -5.35 22.70 -3.90
N LEU A 587 -4.69 21.57 -4.09
CA LEU A 587 -5.19 20.45 -4.88
C LEU A 587 -5.91 19.50 -3.94
N ILE A 588 -7.16 19.18 -4.26
CA ILE A 588 -8.02 18.34 -3.43
C ILE A 588 -8.48 17.16 -4.26
N SER A 589 -8.09 15.96 -3.86
CA SER A 589 -8.68 14.74 -4.41
C SER A 589 -9.68 14.17 -3.43
N VAL A 590 -10.89 13.90 -3.91
CA VAL A 590 -11.97 13.26 -3.14
C VAL A 590 -12.16 11.85 -3.69
N ALA A 591 -12.33 10.87 -2.80
CA ALA A 591 -12.66 9.51 -3.19
C ALA A 591 -13.70 8.88 -2.25
N PHE A 592 -14.64 8.14 -2.83
CA PHE A 592 -15.69 7.40 -2.13
C PHE A 592 -15.65 5.92 -2.51
N GLN A 593 -15.68 5.05 -1.50
CA GLN A 593 -15.98 3.62 -1.68
C GLN A 593 -17.43 3.33 -1.31
N ILE A 594 -18.18 2.74 -2.23
CA ILE A 594 -19.62 2.51 -2.07
C ILE A 594 -19.95 1.07 -2.45
N LEU A 595 -20.58 0.34 -1.52
CA LEU A 595 -21.11 -0.98 -1.80
C LEU A 595 -22.41 -0.86 -2.59
N VAL A 596 -22.41 -1.38 -3.82
CA VAL A 596 -23.59 -1.33 -4.73
C VAL A 596 -24.45 -2.57 -4.59
N SER A 597 -23.84 -3.71 -4.29
CA SER A 597 -24.53 -4.97 -4.13
C SER A 597 -23.75 -5.86 -3.16
N SER A 598 -24.46 -6.49 -2.23
CA SER A 598 -23.90 -7.54 -1.35
C SER A 598 -23.73 -8.88 -2.06
N LEU A 599 -24.29 -9.04 -3.27
CA LEU A 599 -24.13 -10.21 -4.11
C LEU A 599 -22.92 -10.03 -5.05
N PRO A 600 -21.85 -10.85 -4.94
CA PRO A 600 -20.67 -10.76 -5.81
C PRO A 600 -20.95 -11.08 -7.28
N SER A 601 -22.08 -11.76 -7.56
CA SER A 601 -22.56 -12.09 -8.90
C SER A 601 -23.32 -10.95 -9.58
N ALA A 602 -23.65 -9.87 -8.87
CA ALA A 602 -24.40 -8.76 -9.44
C ALA A 602 -23.65 -8.10 -10.60
N LYS A 603 -24.39 -7.84 -11.69
CA LYS A 603 -23.90 -7.07 -12.84
C LYS A 603 -24.03 -5.58 -12.53
N LEU A 604 -23.09 -4.79 -13.03
CA LEU A 604 -23.08 -3.35 -12.84
C LEU A 604 -24.29 -2.71 -13.54
N ASN A 605 -25.03 -1.88 -12.80
CA ASN A 605 -26.06 -1.02 -13.36
C ASN A 605 -25.43 0.35 -13.67
N MET A 606 -25.60 0.83 -14.90
CA MET A 606 -25.13 2.17 -15.32
C MET A 606 -25.78 3.29 -14.49
N GLU A 607 -26.99 3.05 -13.97
CA GLU A 607 -27.68 3.96 -13.04
C GLU A 607 -26.91 4.13 -11.73
N SER A 608 -26.29 3.06 -11.19
CA SER A 608 -25.48 3.13 -9.98
C SER A 608 -24.22 3.97 -10.21
N VAL A 609 -23.56 3.82 -11.37
CA VAL A 609 -22.41 4.65 -11.75
C VAL A 609 -22.81 6.13 -11.88
N THR A 610 -23.95 6.40 -12.51
CA THR A 610 -24.49 7.76 -12.66
C THR A 610 -24.81 8.38 -11.30
N THR A 611 -25.41 7.62 -10.39
CA THR A 611 -25.73 8.04 -9.02
C THR A 611 -24.46 8.43 -8.25
N VAL A 612 -23.42 7.60 -8.33
CA VAL A 612 -22.13 7.87 -7.66
C VAL A 612 -21.42 9.09 -8.28
N ASN A 613 -21.45 9.23 -9.60
CA ASN A 613 -20.92 10.41 -10.29
C ASN A 613 -21.64 11.70 -9.85
N ASN A 614 -22.96 11.64 -9.69
CA ASN A 614 -23.75 12.78 -9.21
C ASN A 614 -23.46 13.08 -7.73
N LEU A 615 -23.27 12.05 -6.90
CA LEU A 615 -22.94 12.20 -5.48
C LEU A 615 -21.62 12.93 -5.29
N ILE A 616 -20.56 12.47 -5.97
CA ILE A 616 -19.23 13.09 -5.86
C ILE A 616 -19.24 14.51 -6.47
N GLY A 617 -19.93 14.71 -7.60
CA GLY A 617 -20.10 16.02 -8.21
C GLY A 617 -20.82 17.01 -7.28
N THR A 618 -21.91 16.57 -6.65
CA THR A 618 -22.67 17.38 -5.67
C THR A 618 -21.82 17.73 -4.46
N THR A 619 -21.04 16.77 -3.95
CA THR A 619 -20.13 16.99 -2.81
C THR A 619 -19.07 18.05 -3.15
N VAL A 620 -18.46 17.99 -4.34
CA VAL A 620 -17.51 19.01 -4.82
C VAL A 620 -18.16 20.40 -4.88
N GLN A 621 -19.39 20.51 -5.37
CA GLN A 621 -20.10 21.79 -5.43
C GLN A 621 -20.46 22.32 -4.03
N GLN A 622 -20.85 21.45 -3.10
CA GLN A 622 -21.12 21.82 -1.70
C GLN A 622 -19.85 22.34 -1.01
N ILE A 623 -18.71 21.67 -1.19
CA ILE A 623 -17.41 22.11 -0.66
C ILE A 623 -17.05 23.49 -1.22
N LYS A 624 -17.16 23.66 -2.54
CA LYS A 624 -16.90 24.94 -3.23
C LYS A 624 -17.80 26.06 -2.69
N ALA A 625 -19.09 25.80 -2.51
CA ALA A 625 -20.05 26.76 -1.96
C ALA A 625 -19.74 27.12 -0.50
N ALA A 626 -19.45 26.13 0.34
CA ALA A 626 -19.12 26.31 1.76
C ALA A 626 -17.84 27.14 1.96
N LEU A 627 -16.87 26.98 1.05
CA LEU A 627 -15.61 27.72 1.04
C LEU A 627 -15.66 29.04 0.23
N ASN A 628 -16.85 29.52 -0.14
CA ASN A 628 -17.08 30.75 -0.91
C ASN A 628 -16.31 30.83 -2.25
N CYS A 629 -16.10 29.68 -2.89
CA CYS A 629 -15.45 29.57 -4.20
C CYS A 629 -16.46 29.08 -5.24
N PRO A 630 -17.34 29.96 -5.78
CA PRO A 630 -18.35 29.53 -6.74
C PRO A 630 -17.71 28.95 -8.01
N SER A 631 -18.38 27.95 -8.59
CA SER A 631 -18.01 27.27 -9.83
C SER A 631 -17.76 28.31 -10.92
N SER A 632 -16.51 28.44 -11.38
CA SER A 632 -16.14 29.27 -12.54
C SER A 632 -16.45 28.54 -13.83
#